data_AF-A0A3B8W5F3-F1
#
_entry.id   AF-A0A3B8W5F3-F1
#
_cell.length_a   1.000
_cell.length_b   1.000
_cell.length_c   1.000
_cell.angle_alpha   90.00
_cell.angle_beta   90.00
_cell.angle_gamma   90.00
#
_symmetry.space_group_name_H-M   'P 1'
#
loop_
_entity.id
_entity.type
_entity.pdbx_description
1 polymer ?
#
loop_
_entity_poly.entity_id
_entity_poly.type
_entity_poly.pdbx_seq_one_letter_code
_entity_poly.pdbx_strand_id
1 'polypeptide(L)'
;TLAIVSLPVVAQKEQDLIKAVIEKETQSFFRVDRKGWEESWLKTPYAYWSYSDSTGTSYVEGWDQLNKTFDDYFKTAKPNQARITNEWVEVRVYGNGAYA
;
A
#
# COMPACT_ATOMS: atom_id res chain seq x y z
N THR A 1 -40.89 0.42 11.26
CA THR A 1 -39.92 1.36 10.67
C THR A 1 -38.55 0.73 10.74
N LEU A 2 -38.11 0.08 9.67
CA LEU A 2 -36.79 -0.57 9.62
C LEU A 2 -35.74 0.49 9.24
N ALA A 3 -34.65 0.54 10.00
CA ALA A 3 -33.67 1.61 9.98
C ALA A 3 -32.88 1.69 8.66
N ILE A 4 -32.92 2.85 8.02
CA ILE A 4 -32.03 3.23 6.90
C ILE A 4 -30.83 3.96 7.52
N VAL A 5 -29.85 3.23 8.06
CA VAL A 5 -28.62 3.85 8.62
C VAL A 5 -27.31 3.16 8.18
N SER A 6 -27.33 1.97 7.59
CA SER A 6 -26.12 1.14 7.55
C SER A 6 -25.19 1.24 6.34
N LEU A 7 -25.64 1.64 5.14
CA LEU A 7 -24.78 1.58 3.93
C LEU A 7 -23.63 2.62 3.88
N PRO A 8 -23.86 3.93 4.11
CA PRO A 8 -22.80 4.92 3.99
C PRO A 8 -21.72 4.78 5.09
N VAL A 9 -22.10 4.34 6.29
CA VAL A 9 -21.16 4.12 7.40
C VAL A 9 -20.21 2.96 7.12
N VAL A 10 -20.69 1.89 6.49
CA VAL A 10 -19.86 0.74 6.11
C VAL A 10 -18.88 1.12 5.01
N ALA A 11 -19.34 1.84 3.98
CA ALA A 11 -18.48 2.31 2.89
C ALA A 11 -17.38 3.26 3.39
N GLN A 12 -17.70 4.17 4.31
CA GLN A 12 -16.70 5.07 4.91
C GLN A 12 -15.64 4.29 5.69
N LYS A 13 -16.07 3.32 6.52
CA LYS A 13 -15.15 2.49 7.30
C LYS A 13 -14.21 1.69 6.39
N GLU A 14 -14.71 1.16 5.29
CA GLU A 14 -13.88 0.43 4.32
C GLU A 14 -12.83 1.33 3.66
N GLN A 15 -13.22 2.54 3.24
CA GLN A 15 -12.29 3.52 2.68
C GLN A 15 -11.20 3.91 3.70
N ASP A 16 -11.56 4.10 4.97
CA ASP A 16 -10.59 4.44 6.01
C ASP A 16 -9.58 3.31 6.25
N LEU A 17 -10.03 2.05 6.18
CA LEU A 17 -9.14 0.89 6.27
C LEU A 17 -8.22 0.75 5.06
N ILE A 18 -8.72 1.03 3.85
CA ILE A 18 -7.89 1.03 2.63
C ILE A 18 -6.81 2.10 2.72
N LYS A 19 -7.17 3.33 3.11
CA LYS A 19 -6.21 4.42 3.34
C LYS A 19 -5.16 4.05 4.37
N ALA A 20 -5.58 3.42 5.48
CA ALA A 20 -4.67 2.99 6.53
C ALA A 20 -3.66 1.93 6.06
N VAL A 21 -4.06 1.00 5.18
CA VAL A 21 -3.14 0.00 4.61
C VAL A 21 -2.11 0.67 3.69
N ILE A 22 -2.55 1.57 2.81
CA ILE A 22 -1.65 2.32 1.91
C ILE A 22 -0.67 3.18 2.74
N GLU A 23 -1.17 3.88 3.76
CA GLU A 23 -0.34 4.66 4.68
C GLU A 23 0.67 3.80 5.42
N LYS A 24 0.25 2.64 5.93
CA LYS A 24 1.15 1.69 6.60
C LYS A 24 2.26 1.24 5.65
N GLU A 25 1.92 0.83 4.43
CA GLU A 25 2.89 0.37 3.44
C GLU A 25 3.91 1.46 3.13
N THR A 26 3.44 2.67 2.83
CA THR A 26 4.28 3.81 2.47
C THR A 26 5.20 4.22 3.62
N GLN A 27 4.66 4.32 4.85
CA GLN A 27 5.47 4.62 6.03
C GLN A 27 6.51 3.53 6.28
N SER A 28 6.14 2.27 6.11
CA SER A 28 7.06 1.14 6.32
C SER A 28 8.20 1.18 5.30
N PHE A 29 7.89 1.47 4.04
CA PHE A 29 8.88 1.63 2.99
C PHE A 29 9.90 2.73 3.31
N PHE A 30 9.42 3.96 3.55
CA PHE A 30 10.31 5.09 3.80
C PHE A 30 11.07 5.01 5.13
N ARG A 31 10.52 4.32 6.14
CA ARG A 31 11.19 4.10 7.44
C ARG A 31 12.09 2.87 7.47
N VAL A 32 12.21 2.15 6.35
CA VAL A 32 12.99 0.91 6.25
C VAL A 32 12.47 -0.16 7.23
N ASP A 33 11.17 -0.18 7.50
CA ASP A 33 10.50 -1.25 8.24
C ASP A 33 10.13 -2.39 7.29
N ARG A 34 11.09 -3.31 7.10
CA ARG A 34 10.93 -4.47 6.23
C ARG A 34 9.72 -5.32 6.61
N LYS A 35 9.45 -5.52 7.90
CA LYS A 35 8.35 -6.39 8.36
C LYS A 35 7.00 -5.72 8.13
N GLY A 36 6.86 -4.46 8.53
CA GLY A 36 5.63 -3.69 8.32
C GLY A 36 5.27 -3.56 6.84
N TRP A 37 6.30 -3.41 5.99
CA TRP A 37 6.14 -3.37 4.55
C TRP A 37 5.59 -4.72 4.03
N GLU A 38 6.26 -5.85 4.29
CA GLU A 38 5.82 -7.18 3.81
C GLU A 38 4.41 -7.56 4.27
N GLU A 39 4.02 -7.20 5.51
CA GLU A 39 2.67 -7.47 6.02
C GLU A 39 1.57 -6.75 5.22
N SER A 40 1.93 -5.72 4.45
CA SER A 40 1.01 -4.97 3.60
C SER A 40 0.81 -5.62 2.22
N TRP A 41 1.57 -6.67 1.89
CA TRP A 41 1.53 -7.35 0.60
C TRP A 41 0.79 -8.69 0.64
N LEU A 42 0.02 -8.96 -0.42
CA LEU A 42 -0.49 -10.29 -0.68
C LEU A 42 0.65 -11.19 -1.20
N LYS A 43 0.81 -12.34 -0.56
CA LYS A 43 1.88 -13.32 -0.88
C LYS A 43 1.41 -14.29 -1.95
N THR A 44 1.07 -13.75 -3.11
CA THR A 44 0.48 -14.48 -4.25
C THR A 44 1.46 -14.55 -5.43
N PRO A 45 1.36 -15.59 -6.29
CA PRO A 45 2.21 -15.67 -7.49
C PRO A 45 2.11 -14.42 -8.37
N TYR A 46 0.92 -13.82 -8.44
CA TYR A 46 0.72 -12.52 -9.05
C TYR A 46 0.71 -11.45 -7.95
N ALA A 47 1.86 -10.78 -7.79
CA ALA A 47 2.04 -9.57 -7.00
C ALA A 47 2.85 -8.60 -7.85
N TYR A 48 2.55 -7.31 -7.79
CA TYR A 48 3.17 -6.33 -8.68
C TYR A 48 3.47 -5.04 -7.92
N TRP A 49 4.72 -4.61 -7.99
CA TRP A 49 5.16 -3.31 -7.49
C TRP A 49 5.73 -2.52 -8.63
N SER A 50 5.32 -1.26 -8.75
CA SER A 50 5.96 -0.30 -9.64
C SER A 50 6.09 1.04 -8.95
N TYR A 51 7.13 1.77 -9.35
CA TYR A 51 7.37 3.13 -8.90
C TYR A 51 7.92 3.94 -10.07
N SER A 52 7.38 5.14 -10.23
CA SER A 52 7.78 6.08 -11.28
C SER A 52 8.09 7.42 -10.64
N ASP A 53 9.21 8.01 -11.05
CA ASP A 53 9.57 9.39 -10.74
C ASP A 53 10.16 10.09 -11.97
N SER A 54 10.72 11.28 -11.79
CA SER A 54 11.33 12.06 -12.88
C SER A 54 12.55 11.38 -13.52
N THR A 55 13.10 10.34 -12.90
CA THR A 55 14.31 9.63 -13.36
C THR A 55 13.99 8.35 -14.13
N GLY A 56 12.78 7.81 -13.99
CA GLY A 56 12.35 6.64 -14.73
C GLY A 56 11.23 5.87 -14.05
N THR A 57 11.05 4.62 -14.49
CA THR A 57 10.08 3.69 -13.92
C THR A 57 10.77 2.38 -13.60
N SER A 58 10.54 1.86 -12.41
CA SER A 58 10.96 0.53 -11.99
C SER A 58 9.73 -0.33 -11.71
N TYR A 59 9.85 -1.64 -11.95
CA TYR A 59 8.81 -2.58 -11.58
C TYR A 59 9.40 -3.93 -11.18
N VAL A 60 8.65 -4.67 -10.38
CA VAL A 60 8.95 -6.04 -9.95
C VAL A 60 7.65 -6.83 -9.95
N GLU A 61 7.68 -8.03 -10.54
CA GLU A 61 6.53 -8.92 -10.63
C GLU A 61 6.80 -10.25 -9.94
N GLY A 62 5.78 -10.77 -9.26
CA GLY A 62 5.78 -12.02 -8.53
C GLY A 62 6.27 -11.85 -7.10
N TRP A 63 5.57 -12.46 -6.14
CA TRP A 63 5.91 -12.35 -4.72
C TRP A 63 7.34 -12.77 -4.42
N ASP A 64 7.84 -13.86 -5.01
CA ASP A 64 9.19 -14.35 -4.72
C ASP A 64 10.27 -13.35 -5.14
N GLN A 65 10.13 -12.75 -6.33
CA GLN A 65 11.06 -11.74 -6.83
C GLN A 65 10.91 -10.44 -6.06
N LEU A 66 9.68 -10.03 -5.74
CA LEU A 66 9.39 -8.86 -4.92
C LEU A 66 10.07 -8.98 -3.54
N ASN A 67 9.83 -10.10 -2.86
CA ASN A 67 10.38 -10.40 -1.55
C ASN A 67 11.90 -10.39 -1.56
N LYS A 68 12.53 -11.01 -2.56
CA LYS A 68 13.98 -11.01 -2.74
C LYS A 68 14.53 -9.60 -2.98
N THR A 69 13.97 -8.86 -3.94
CA THR A 69 14.42 -7.51 -4.30
C THR A 69 14.36 -6.59 -3.08
N PHE A 70 13.25 -6.62 -2.35
CA PHE A 70 13.08 -5.73 -1.20
C PHE A 70 13.86 -6.20 0.03
N ASP A 71 14.08 -7.50 0.25
CA ASP A 71 14.98 -7.97 1.30
C ASP A 71 16.39 -7.36 1.17
N ASP A 72 16.92 -7.24 -0.05
CA ASP A 72 18.21 -6.59 -0.30
C ASP A 72 18.14 -5.06 -0.20
N TYR A 73 17.06 -4.44 -0.68
CA TYR A 73 16.82 -3.00 -0.52
C TYR A 73 16.80 -2.59 0.96
N PHE A 74 16.00 -3.25 1.78
CA PHE A 74 15.81 -2.87 3.19
C PHE A 74 17.08 -3.08 4.04
N LYS A 75 18.02 -3.94 3.63
CA LYS A 75 19.34 -4.08 4.29
C LYS A 75 20.28 -2.92 4.03
N THR A 76 20.11 -2.23 2.91
CA THR A 76 21.06 -1.21 2.40
C THR A 76 20.51 0.21 2.44
N ALA A 77 19.18 0.35 2.42
CA ALA A 77 18.48 1.62 2.47
C ALA A 77 18.66 2.32 3.84
N LYS A 78 18.55 3.64 3.81
CA LYS A 78 18.51 4.48 5.01
C LYS A 78 17.11 5.07 5.18
N PRO A 79 16.60 5.19 6.41
CA PRO A 79 15.29 5.77 6.65
C PRO A 79 15.24 7.21 6.17
N ASN A 80 14.17 7.54 5.47
CA ASN A 80 13.86 8.90 5.05
C ASN A 80 13.10 9.62 6.19
N GLN A 81 13.55 10.82 6.55
CA GLN A 81 12.88 11.67 7.55
C GLN A 81 11.89 12.66 6.94
N ALA A 82 11.68 12.61 5.61
CA ALA A 82 10.70 13.44 4.94
C ALA A 82 9.31 13.25 5.53
N ARG A 83 8.58 14.36 5.68
CA ARG A 83 7.17 14.32 6.05
C ARG A 83 6.36 13.80 4.87
N ILE A 84 5.80 12.61 5.02
CA ILE A 84 4.87 12.03 4.04
C ILE A 84 3.49 12.64 4.30
N THR A 85 2.84 13.13 3.25
CA THR A 85 1.48 13.65 3.28
C THR A 85 0.69 13.03 2.14
N ASN A 86 -0.54 12.61 2.41
CA ASN A 86 -1.46 12.10 1.40
C ASN A 86 -2.57 13.12 1.16
N GLU A 87 -2.71 13.56 -0.09
CA GLU A 87 -3.89 14.30 -0.57
C GLU A 87 -4.76 13.32 -1.34
N TRP A 88 -5.73 12.72 -0.65
CA TRP A 88 -6.61 11.70 -1.22
C TRP A 88 -7.56 12.32 -2.25
N VAL A 89 -7.43 11.91 -3.51
CA VAL A 89 -8.37 12.31 -4.57
C VAL A 89 -9.65 11.48 -4.46
N GLU A 90 -9.51 10.15 -4.51
CA GLU A 90 -10.65 9.22 -4.42
C GLU A 90 -10.15 7.83 -4.04
N VAL A 91 -10.98 7.06 -3.31
CA VAL A 91 -10.75 5.61 -3.12
C VAL A 91 -11.86 4.86 -3.84
N ARG A 92 -11.50 4.04 -4.83
CA ARG A 92 -12.46 3.28 -5.65
C ARG A 92 -12.35 1.79 -5.31
N VAL A 93 -13.45 1.22 -4.84
CA VAL A 93 -13.58 -0.20 -4.49
C VAL A 93 -14.22 -0.95 -5.66
N TYR A 94 -13.66 -2.09 -6.04
CA TYR A 94 -14.18 -2.98 -7.10
C TYR A 94 -14.06 -4.43 -6.67
N GLY A 95 -15.18 -5.17 -6.62
CA GLY A 95 -15.16 -6.56 -6.15
C GLY A 95 -14.52 -6.67 -4.76
N ASN A 96 -13.37 -7.34 -4.68
CA ASN A 96 -12.54 -7.50 -3.48
C ASN A 96 -11.22 -6.71 -3.52
N GLY A 97 -11.09 -5.74 -4.43
CA GLY A 97 -9.92 -4.87 -4.59
C GLY A 97 -10.27 -3.39 -4.50
N ALA A 98 -9.25 -2.55 -4.36
CA ALA A 98 -9.40 -1.10 -4.37
C ALA A 98 -8.17 -0.42 -4.96
N TYR A 99 -8.34 0.80 -5.45
CA TYR A 99 -7.25 1.70 -5.82
C TYR A 99 -7.54 3.13 -5.33
N ALA A 100 -6.48 3.90 -5.12
CA ALA A 100 -6.51 5.26 -4.60
C ALA A 100 -5.44 6.14 -5.26
#